data_AF-A0A3A8QWK6-F1
#
_entry.id   AF-A0A3A8QWK6-F1
#
_cell.length_a   1.000
_cell.length_b   1.000
_cell.length_c   1.000
_cell.angle_alpha   90.00
_cell.angle_beta   90.00
_cell.angle_gamma   90.00
#
_symmetry.space_group_name_H-M   'P 1'
#
loop_
_entity.id
_entity.type
_entity.pdbx_description
1 polymer ?
#
loop_
_entity_poly.entity_id
_entity_poly.type
_entity_poly.pdbx_seq_one_letter_code
_entity_poly.pdbx_strand_id
1 'polypeptide(L)'
;MQIVLNEQKLQQVIATALHELMEHASKGLPDTGTFPALSTRFACGELLKGVGDVELRLAPLSGDAGKQERFFEVRASTPSGGSQSSSWVFYGRSAALKEVLKNEAALKGKIRTAVVAAAESLLRHELG
;
A
#
# COMPACT_ATOMS: atom_id res chain seq x y z
N MET A 1 -2.05 6.94 22.13
CA MET A 1 -0.92 5.98 22.15
C MET A 1 -0.03 6.28 20.94
N GLN A 2 1.27 6.51 21.12
CA GLN A 2 2.18 6.70 19.98
C GLN A 2 2.52 5.33 19.37
N ILE A 3 2.09 5.11 18.12
CA ILE A 3 2.29 3.85 17.37
C ILE A 3 3.51 3.94 16.46
N VAL A 4 3.80 5.12 15.91
CA VAL A 4 5.01 5.36 15.11
C VAL A 4 6.23 5.50 16.02
N LEU A 5 7.18 4.59 15.85
CA LEU A 5 8.45 4.53 16.60
C LEU A 5 9.53 5.37 15.93
N ASN A 6 9.55 5.42 14.60
CA ASN A 6 10.53 6.18 13.83
C ASN A 6 9.90 6.75 12.54
N GLU A 7 9.44 7.99 12.60
CA GLU A 7 8.74 8.65 11.50
C GLU A 7 9.66 8.89 10.29
N GLN A 8 10.90 9.33 10.51
CA GLN A 8 11.84 9.59 9.42
C GLN A 8 12.16 8.32 8.65
N LYS A 9 12.42 7.21 9.36
CA LYS A 9 12.71 5.92 8.73
C LYS A 9 11.47 5.34 8.05
N LEU A 10 10.28 5.51 8.65
CA LEU A 10 9.01 5.13 8.05
C LEU A 10 8.79 5.83 6.70
N GLN A 11 8.99 7.15 6.65
CA GLN A 11 8.87 7.89 5.40
C GLN A 11 9.90 7.45 4.36
N GLN A 12 11.13 7.13 4.78
CA GLN A 12 12.16 6.62 3.89
C GLN A 12 11.76 5.27 3.26
N VAL A 13 11.33 4.30 4.05
CA VAL A 13 10.96 2.97 3.52
C VAL A 13 9.72 3.04 2.63
N ILE A 14 8.74 3.89 2.96
CA ILE A 14 7.58 4.15 2.10
C ILE A 14 8.03 4.75 0.77
N ALA A 15 8.96 5.72 0.78
CA ALA A 15 9.46 6.32 -0.44
C ALA A 15 10.19 5.30 -1.33
N THR A 16 11.05 4.46 -0.75
CA THR A 16 11.76 3.39 -1.47
C THR A 16 10.77 2.39 -2.08
N ALA A 17 9.84 1.86 -1.29
CA ALA A 17 8.87 0.86 -1.76
C ALA A 17 7.93 1.43 -2.83
N LEU A 18 7.53 2.71 -2.70
CA LEU A 18 6.72 3.38 -3.71
C LEU A 18 7.50 3.59 -5.01
N HIS A 19 8.77 4.00 -4.93
CA HIS A 19 9.62 4.18 -6.09
C HIS A 19 9.77 2.88 -6.88
N GLU A 20 10.11 1.78 -6.20
CA GLU A 20 10.19 0.44 -6.81
C GLU A 20 8.85 0.02 -7.47
N LEU A 21 7.73 0.26 -6.78
CA LEU A 21 6.41 -0.06 -7.32
C LEU A 21 6.10 0.78 -8.58
N MET A 22 6.48 2.05 -8.58
CA MET A 22 6.31 2.95 -9.72
C MET A 22 7.19 2.53 -10.90
N GLU A 23 8.43 2.10 -10.66
CA GLU A 23 9.29 1.54 -11.71
C GLU A 23 8.65 0.29 -12.34
N HIS A 24 8.11 -0.62 -11.53
CA HIS A 24 7.37 -1.77 -12.03
C HIS A 24 6.11 -1.37 -12.80
N ALA A 25 5.34 -0.41 -12.28
CA ALA A 25 4.12 0.08 -12.93
C ALA A 25 4.42 0.75 -14.27
N SER A 26 5.53 1.47 -14.39
CA SER A 26 5.93 2.12 -15.65
C SER A 26 6.20 1.13 -16.79
N LYS A 27 6.65 -0.08 -16.44
CA LYS A 27 6.96 -1.16 -17.39
C LYS A 27 5.77 -2.11 -17.62
N GLY A 28 4.94 -2.30 -16.60
CA GLY A 28 3.96 -3.39 -16.54
C GLY A 28 2.48 -2.97 -16.50
N LEU A 29 2.15 -1.68 -16.47
CA LEU A 29 0.76 -1.21 -16.41
C LEU A 29 0.18 -0.91 -17.81
N PRO A 30 -0.63 -1.82 -18.39
CA PRO A 30 -1.28 -1.55 -19.66
C PRO A 30 -2.40 -0.52 -19.50
N ASP A 31 -2.68 0.23 -20.56
CA ASP A 31 -3.80 1.19 -20.58
C ASP A 31 -5.15 0.48 -20.40
N THR A 32 -5.29 -0.71 -21.00
CA THR A 32 -6.52 -1.53 -21.00
C THR A 32 -6.20 -2.99 -20.62
N GLY A 33 -7.24 -3.80 -20.38
CA GLY A 33 -7.06 -5.25 -20.13
C GLY A 33 -6.71 -5.61 -18.68
N THR A 34 -6.17 -6.80 -18.46
CA THR A 34 -5.72 -7.28 -17.13
C THR A 34 -4.18 -7.37 -17.10
N PHE A 35 -3.60 -7.42 -15.90
CA PHE A 35 -2.18 -7.62 -15.69
C PHE A 35 -1.96 -8.31 -14.33
N PRO A 36 -0.84 -9.02 -14.13
CA PRO A 36 -0.48 -9.56 -12.83
C PRO A 36 -0.39 -8.46 -11.77
N ALA A 37 -0.82 -8.73 -10.55
CA ALA A 37 -0.66 -7.77 -9.46
C ALA A 37 0.82 -7.40 -9.28
N LEU A 38 1.10 -6.10 -9.20
CA LEU A 38 2.41 -5.57 -8.86
C LEU A 38 2.43 -5.29 -7.37
N SER A 39 3.46 -5.73 -6.66
CA SER A 39 3.62 -5.37 -5.26
C SER A 39 5.07 -5.18 -4.86
N THR A 40 5.26 -4.39 -3.80
CA THR A 40 6.52 -4.21 -3.09
C THR A 40 6.24 -4.37 -1.59
N ARG A 41 7.23 -4.87 -0.85
CA ARG A 41 7.08 -5.17 0.58
C ARG A 41 8.24 -4.59 1.38
N PHE A 42 7.94 -4.14 2.59
CA PHE A 42 8.94 -3.64 3.51
C PHE A 42 8.58 -3.97 4.95
N ALA A 43 9.59 -4.27 5.75
CA ALA A 43 9.42 -4.54 7.17
C ALA A 43 9.14 -3.25 7.96
N CYS A 44 8.18 -3.32 8.88
CA CYS A 44 7.73 -2.21 9.73
C CYS A 44 7.85 -2.48 11.23
N GLY A 45 8.31 -3.66 11.67
CA GLY A 45 8.39 -4.05 13.09
C GLY A 45 9.11 -3.04 13.99
N GLU A 46 10.19 -2.44 13.50
CA GLU A 46 10.98 -1.43 14.24
C GLU A 46 10.46 0.00 14.02
N LEU A 47 9.47 0.19 13.16
CA LEU A 47 8.96 1.49 12.72
C LEU A 47 7.57 1.80 13.29
N LEU A 48 6.76 0.75 13.49
CA LEU A 48 5.38 0.81 13.94
C LEU A 48 5.11 -0.32 14.93
N LYS A 49 4.48 0.02 16.06
CA LYS A 49 4.06 -1.00 17.04
C LYS A 49 3.03 -1.96 16.44
N GLY A 50 3.22 -3.26 16.65
CA GLY A 50 2.24 -4.29 16.30
C GLY A 50 2.12 -4.58 14.80
N VAL A 51 3.08 -4.14 13.98
CA VAL A 51 3.10 -4.40 12.53
C VAL A 51 4.34 -5.22 12.19
N GLY A 52 4.17 -6.27 11.40
CA GLY A 52 5.27 -7.02 10.79
C GLY A 52 5.68 -6.38 9.48
N ASP A 53 5.12 -6.88 8.38
CA ASP A 53 5.39 -6.39 7.04
C ASP A 53 4.26 -5.51 6.51
N VAL A 54 4.61 -4.60 5.62
CA VAL A 54 3.68 -3.82 4.82
C VAL A 54 3.89 -4.16 3.34
N GLU A 55 2.79 -4.44 2.65
CA GLU A 55 2.73 -4.61 1.19
C GLU A 55 2.04 -3.40 0.55
N LEU A 56 2.70 -2.78 -0.41
CA LEU A 56 2.10 -1.87 -1.37
C LEU A 56 1.69 -2.69 -2.59
N ARG A 57 0.40 -2.73 -2.92
CA ARG A 57 -0.10 -3.58 -3.99
C ARG A 57 -0.94 -2.79 -4.97
N LEU A 58 -0.59 -2.93 -6.24
CA LEU A 58 -1.32 -2.40 -7.39
C LEU A 58 -1.89 -3.58 -8.17
N ALA A 59 -3.21 -3.63 -8.35
CA ALA A 59 -3.85 -4.76 -9.00
C ALA A 59 -5.11 -4.35 -9.78
N PRO A 60 -5.50 -5.14 -10.80
CA PRO A 60 -6.81 -5.00 -11.43
C PRO A 60 -7.90 -5.42 -10.43
N LEU A 61 -9.05 -4.73 -10.47
CA LEU A 61 -10.23 -5.19 -9.76
C LEU A 61 -10.72 -6.50 -10.38
N SER A 62 -10.72 -7.59 -9.60
CA SER A 62 -11.30 -8.86 -10.03
C SER A 62 -12.83 -8.80 -9.92
N GLY A 63 -13.55 -9.23 -10.96
CA GLY A 63 -14.98 -9.53 -10.84
C GLY A 63 -15.95 -8.57 -11.54
N ASP A 64 -15.47 -7.55 -12.28
CA ASP A 64 -16.34 -6.70 -13.07
C ASP A 64 -15.85 -6.66 -14.53
N ALA A 65 -16.45 -7.54 -15.35
CA ALA A 65 -16.12 -7.67 -16.77
C ALA A 65 -16.48 -6.39 -17.52
N GLY A 66 -15.52 -5.47 -17.63
CA GLY A 66 -15.64 -4.27 -18.46
C GLY A 66 -15.17 -2.96 -17.81
N LYS A 67 -15.04 -2.89 -16.49
CA LYS A 67 -14.79 -1.59 -15.82
C LYS A 67 -13.35 -1.10 -15.85
N GLN A 68 -12.38 -1.98 -16.15
CA GLN A 68 -10.94 -1.65 -16.21
C GLN A 68 -10.44 -0.88 -14.97
N GLU A 69 -11.09 -1.09 -13.82
CA GLU A 69 -10.75 -0.43 -12.57
C GLU A 69 -9.52 -1.10 -11.96
N ARG A 70 -8.71 -0.26 -11.35
CA ARG A 70 -7.44 -0.57 -10.71
C ARG A 70 -7.51 -0.05 -9.30
N PHE A 71 -6.90 -0.77 -8.39
CA PHE A 71 -6.69 -0.29 -7.05
C PHE A 71 -5.21 -0.28 -6.73
N PHE A 72 -4.85 0.68 -5.89
CA PHE A 72 -3.61 0.66 -5.14
C PHE A 72 -4.02 0.57 -3.66
N GLU A 73 -3.56 -0.46 -2.99
CA GLU A 73 -3.80 -0.70 -1.58
C GLU A 73 -2.51 -0.85 -0.77
N VAL A 74 -2.65 -0.60 0.51
CA VAL A 74 -1.69 -0.91 1.56
C VAL A 74 -2.24 -2.10 2.35
N ARG A 75 -1.43 -3.13 2.54
CA ARG A 75 -1.74 -4.24 3.46
C ARG A 75 -0.67 -4.28 4.53
N ALA A 76 -1.08 -4.23 5.79
CA ALA A 76 -0.18 -4.45 6.92
C ALA A 76 -0.51 -5.80 7.55
N SER A 77 0.51 -6.60 7.85
CA SER A 77 0.37 -7.83 8.64
C SER A 77 0.85 -7.61 10.08
N THR A 78 0.40 -8.45 10.99
CA THR A 78 0.98 -8.51 12.34
C THR A 78 2.33 -9.25 12.28
N PRO A 79 3.22 -9.11 13.29
CA PRO A 79 4.55 -9.71 13.24
C PRO A 79 4.56 -11.23 13.03
N SER A 80 3.51 -11.93 13.47
CA SER A 80 3.32 -13.36 13.26
C SER A 80 2.77 -13.72 11.87
N GLY A 81 2.28 -12.74 11.11
CA GLY A 81 1.53 -12.93 9.88
C GLY A 81 0.10 -13.47 10.06
N GLY A 82 -0.35 -13.66 11.29
CA GLY A 82 -1.65 -14.29 11.59
C GLY A 82 -2.86 -13.41 11.27
N SER A 83 -2.68 -12.08 11.29
CA SER A 83 -3.71 -11.10 10.99
C SER A 83 -3.21 -10.09 9.95
N GLN A 84 -4.13 -9.55 9.15
CA GLN A 84 -3.84 -8.49 8.19
C GLN A 84 -4.93 -7.43 8.17
N SER A 85 -4.54 -6.18 7.91
CA SER A 85 -5.43 -5.05 7.66
C SER A 85 -5.09 -4.44 6.30
N SER A 86 -6.10 -4.18 5.48
CA SER A 86 -5.94 -3.59 4.16
C SER A 86 -6.70 -2.28 4.03
N SER A 87 -6.14 -1.34 3.26
CA SER A 87 -6.75 -0.06 2.97
C SER A 87 -6.41 0.40 1.56
N TRP A 88 -7.40 0.90 0.83
CA TRP A 88 -7.20 1.45 -0.51
C TRP A 88 -6.67 2.87 -0.43
N VAL A 89 -5.54 3.12 -1.08
CA VAL A 89 -4.99 4.48 -1.29
C VAL A 89 -5.45 5.10 -2.61
N PHE A 90 -5.90 4.26 -3.55
CA PHE A 90 -6.52 4.66 -4.80
C PHE A 90 -7.47 3.58 -5.32
N TYR A 91 -8.56 4.01 -5.95
CA TYR A 91 -9.47 3.18 -6.74
C TYR A 91 -9.93 3.98 -7.96
N GLY A 92 -9.82 3.41 -9.16
CA GLY A 92 -10.27 4.06 -10.39
C GLY A 92 -9.64 3.48 -11.66
N ARG A 93 -9.85 4.14 -12.79
CA ARG A 93 -9.36 3.67 -14.11
C ARG A 93 -7.85 3.86 -14.28
N SER A 94 -7.23 3.10 -15.21
CA SER A 94 -5.79 3.17 -15.52
C SER A 94 -5.25 4.59 -15.75
N ALA A 95 -5.98 5.44 -16.48
CA ALA A 95 -5.56 6.81 -16.74
C ALA A 95 -5.43 7.63 -15.43
N ALA A 96 -6.43 7.55 -14.55
CA ALA A 96 -6.41 8.24 -13.26
C ALA A 96 -5.30 7.67 -12.34
N LEU A 97 -5.07 6.35 -12.39
CA LEU A 97 -3.97 5.72 -11.67
C LEU A 97 -2.61 6.27 -12.15
N LYS A 98 -2.39 6.35 -13.46
CA LYS A 98 -1.15 6.92 -14.03
C LYS A 98 -0.91 8.37 -13.59
N GLU A 99 -1.96 9.20 -13.57
CA GLU A 99 -1.84 10.57 -13.07
C GLU A 99 -1.51 10.62 -11.57
N VAL A 100 -2.11 9.74 -10.76
CA VAL A 100 -1.81 9.65 -9.33
C VAL A 100 -0.37 9.18 -9.09
N LEU A 101 0.12 8.21 -9.88
CA LEU A 101 1.51 7.75 -9.80
C LEU A 101 2.52 8.86 -10.15
N LYS A 102 2.17 9.83 -11.00
CA LYS A 102 3.03 11.00 -11.26
C LYS A 102 3.15 11.93 -10.05
N ASN A 103 2.18 11.92 -9.14
CA ASN A 103 2.18 12.74 -7.92
C ASN A 103 2.65 11.94 -6.71
N GLU A 104 3.95 11.60 -6.72
CA GLU A 104 4.58 10.77 -5.68
C GLU A 104 4.42 11.37 -4.28
N ALA A 105 4.52 12.70 -4.13
CA ALA A 105 4.40 13.37 -2.83
C ALA A 105 3.02 13.15 -2.19
N ALA A 106 1.94 13.31 -2.97
CA ALA A 106 0.59 13.07 -2.49
C ALA A 106 0.36 11.59 -2.13
N LEU A 107 0.93 10.67 -2.92
CA LEU A 107 0.86 9.23 -2.64
C LEU A 107 1.58 8.84 -1.36
N LYS A 108 2.79 9.36 -1.11
CA LYS A 108 3.55 9.09 0.13
C LYS A 108 2.74 9.46 1.37
N GLY A 109 2.07 10.61 1.35
CA GLY A 109 1.19 11.03 2.44
C GLY A 109 0.01 10.08 2.66
N LYS A 110 -0.68 9.68 1.58
CA LYS A 110 -1.81 8.72 1.66
C LYS A 110 -1.37 7.35 2.16
N ILE A 111 -0.24 6.83 1.67
CA ILE A 111 0.32 5.54 2.08
C ILE A 111 0.68 5.59 3.56
N ARG A 112 1.38 6.64 4.02
CA ARG A 112 1.72 6.81 5.44
C ARG A 112 0.46 6.79 6.32
N THR A 113 -0.57 7.54 5.94
CA THR A 113 -1.85 7.53 6.68
C THR A 113 -2.50 6.14 6.68
N ALA A 114 -2.54 5.45 5.55
CA ALA A 114 -3.12 4.11 5.43
C ALA A 114 -2.35 3.06 6.26
N VAL A 115 -1.01 3.12 6.25
CA VAL A 115 -0.15 2.25 7.06
C VAL A 115 -0.41 2.46 8.56
N VAL A 116 -0.49 3.72 9.01
CA VAL A 116 -0.75 4.04 10.43
C VAL A 116 -2.16 3.60 10.85
N ALA A 117 -3.17 3.83 10.00
CA ALA A 117 -4.53 3.38 10.27
C ALA A 117 -4.64 1.84 10.32
N ALA A 118 -3.91 1.14 9.45
CA ALA A 118 -3.83 -0.32 9.47
C ALA A 118 -3.17 -0.83 10.76
N ALA A 119 -2.07 -0.20 11.20
CA ALA A 119 -1.41 -0.51 12.47
C ALA A 119 -2.35 -0.31 13.68
N GLU A 120 -3.07 0.82 13.71
CA GLU A 120 -4.10 1.08 14.73
C GLU A 120 -5.20 0.03 14.73
N SER A 121 -5.66 -0.38 13.55
CA SER A 121 -6.67 -1.42 13.40
C SER A 121 -6.17 -2.74 13.97
N LEU A 122 -4.97 -3.19 13.57
CA LEU A 122 -4.38 -4.44 14.02
C LEU A 122 -4.21 -4.46 15.54
N LEU A 123 -3.70 -3.37 16.13
CA LEU A 123 -3.54 -3.26 17.58
C LEU A 123 -4.88 -3.32 18.33
N ARG A 124 -5.95 -2.72 17.79
CA ARG A 124 -7.27 -2.82 18.42
C ARG A 124 -7.85 -4.23 18.35
N HIS A 125 -7.56 -4.97 17.29
CA HIS A 125 -8.12 -6.32 17.06
C HIS A 125 -7.29 -7.45 17.69
N GLU A 126 -5.99 -7.27 17.94
CA GLU A 126 -5.17 -8.26 18.68
C GLU A 126 -5.18 -8.05 20.22
N LEU A 127 -5.70 -6.92 20.71
CA LEU A 127 -5.86 -6.63 22.15
C LEU A 127 -7.31 -6.80 22.65
N GLY A 128 -8.22 -7.27 21.81
CA GLY A 128 -9.61 -7.61 22.17
C GLY A 128 -9.79 -9.11 22.35
#